data_AF-L8HJP3-F1
#
_entry.id   AF-L8HJP3-F1
#
_cell.length_a   1.000
_cell.length_b   1.000
_cell.length_c   1.000
_cell.angle_alpha   90.00
_cell.angle_beta   90.00
_cell.angle_gamma   90.00
#
_symmetry.space_group_name_H-M   'P 1'
#
loop_
_entity.id
_entity.type
_entity.pdbx_description
1 polymer ?
#
loop_
_entity_poly.entity_id
_entity_poly.type
_entity_poly.pdbx_seq_one_letter_code
_entity_poly.pdbx_strand_id
1 'polypeptide(L)'
;MLMIIHPKYHNRFAEILKRASEHIEAVFAVDLKEVDSTIHSYDLVSKLNLPNNGRVWDGRGLPKTGLLMIVLGVILVKGNCAAEEDIWKFLNMMRVY
;
A
#
# COMPACT_ATOMS: atom_id res chain seq x y z
N MET A 1 -7.13 14.05 10.26
CA MET A 1 -7.64 13.75 8.91
C MET A 1 -8.87 14.58 8.50
N LEU A 2 -9.83 14.85 9.41
CA LEU A 2 -11.05 15.62 9.09
C LEU A 2 -10.83 17.03 8.52
N MET A 3 -9.74 17.71 8.89
CA MET A 3 -9.41 19.06 8.37
C MET A 3 -9.12 19.07 6.86
N ILE A 4 -8.75 17.93 6.27
CA ILE A 4 -8.46 17.78 4.83
C ILE A 4 -9.76 17.54 4.05
N ILE A 5 -10.79 17.00 4.71
CA ILE A 5 -12.05 16.61 4.09
C ILE A 5 -13.04 17.76 4.21
N HIS A 6 -13.68 18.10 3.09
CA HIS A 6 -14.67 19.17 3.04
C HIS A 6 -15.79 18.91 4.08
N PRO A 7 -16.21 19.91 4.89
CA PRO A 7 -17.18 19.74 5.97
C PRO A 7 -18.45 18.97 5.60
N LYS A 8 -18.97 19.20 4.39
CA LYS A 8 -20.14 18.48 3.83
C LYS A 8 -20.03 16.95 3.81
N TYR A 9 -18.82 16.39 3.90
CA TYR A 9 -18.58 14.94 3.90
C TYR A 9 -18.14 14.40 5.28
N HIS A 10 -18.15 15.21 6.33
CA HIS A 10 -17.74 14.77 7.67
C HIS A 10 -18.60 13.62 8.20
N ASN A 11 -19.91 13.63 7.89
CA ASN A 11 -20.82 12.53 8.21
C ASN A 11 -20.49 11.21 7.49
N ARG A 12 -19.73 11.25 6.39
CA ARG A 12 -19.26 10.09 5.63
C ARG A 12 -17.78 9.78 5.86
N PHE A 13 -17.15 10.43 6.83
CA PHE A 13 -15.72 10.28 7.09
C PHE A 13 -15.30 8.81 7.28
N ALA A 14 -16.04 8.06 8.10
CA ALA A 14 -15.74 6.66 8.36
C ALA A 14 -15.79 5.80 7.09
N GLU A 15 -16.76 6.04 6.20
CA GLU A 15 -16.86 5.34 4.92
C GLU A 15 -15.71 5.70 3.98
N ILE A 16 -15.37 6.99 3.90
CA ILE A 16 -14.25 7.49 3.09
C ILE A 16 -12.94 6.88 3.57
N LEU A 17 -12.71 6.89 4.89
CA LEU A 17 -11.50 6.33 5.50
C LEU A 17 -11.41 4.83 5.24
N LYS A 18 -12.52 4.10 5.40
CA LYS A 18 -12.58 2.67 5.12
C LYS A 18 -12.22 2.36 3.67
N ARG A 19 -12.87 3.00 2.69
CA ARG A 19 -12.56 2.79 1.27
C ARG A 19 -11.12 3.17 0.92
N ALA A 20 -10.62 4.28 1.47
CA ALA A 20 -9.24 4.69 1.28
C ALA A 20 -8.25 3.66 1.85
N SER A 21 -8.53 3.12 3.04
CA SER A 21 -7.75 2.05 3.65
C SER A 21 -7.71 0.81 2.77
N GLU A 22 -8.86 0.34 2.28
CA GLU A 22 -8.97 -0.82 1.39
C GLU A 22 -8.14 -0.63 0.10
N HIS A 23 -8.19 0.56 -0.49
CA HIS A 23 -7.40 0.88 -1.69
C HIS A 23 -5.89 0.95 -1.40
N ILE A 24 -5.48 1.55 -0.28
CA ILE A 24 -4.08 1.61 0.13
C ILE A 24 -3.54 0.21 0.40
N GLU A 25 -4.34 -0.65 1.04
CA GLU A 25 -3.99 -2.04 1.30
C GLU A 25 -3.82 -2.84 0.00
N ALA A 26 -4.76 -2.73 -0.93
CA ALA A 26 -4.71 -3.45 -2.19
C ALA A 26 -3.51 -3.05 -3.07
N VAL A 27 -3.14 -1.78 -3.09
CA VAL A 27 -2.08 -1.26 -3.98
C VAL A 27 -0.70 -1.33 -3.33
N PHE A 28 -0.59 -0.96 -2.06
CA PHE A 28 0.71 -0.83 -1.39
C PHE A 28 1.00 -1.99 -0.44
N ALA A 29 0.07 -2.93 -0.24
CA ALA A 29 0.20 -4.03 0.71
C ALA A 29 0.57 -3.55 2.12
N VAL A 30 -0.14 -2.52 2.60
CA VAL A 30 0.01 -1.95 3.93
C VAL A 30 -1.35 -1.83 4.62
N ASP A 31 -1.40 -2.01 5.93
CA ASP A 31 -2.60 -1.87 6.73
C ASP A 31 -2.63 -0.49 7.40
N LEU A 32 -3.79 0.16 7.44
CA LEU A 32 -3.99 1.33 8.29
C LEU A 32 -4.29 0.85 9.72
N LYS A 33 -3.40 1.11 10.67
CA LYS A 33 -3.55 0.70 12.07
C LYS A 33 -3.64 1.91 12.98
N GLU A 34 -4.58 1.89 13.90
CA GLU A 34 -4.66 2.90 14.96
C GLU A 34 -3.51 2.68 15.94
N VAL A 35 -2.71 3.72 16.17
CA VAL A 35 -1.56 3.70 17.08
C VAL A 35 -1.86 4.42 18.40
N ASP A 36 -2.79 5.37 18.37
CA ASP A 36 -3.25 6.07 19.57
C ASP A 36 -4.73 6.45 19.41
N SER A 37 -5.58 5.81 20.21
CA SER A 37 -7.02 6.04 20.20
C SER A 37 -7.45 7.34 20.89
N THR A 38 -6.59 7.96 21.71
CA THR A 38 -6.94 9.19 22.42
C THR A 38 -6.97 10.40 21.50
N ILE A 39 -6.06 10.41 20.51
CA ILE A 39 -5.94 11.44 19.49
C ILE A 39 -6.38 10.96 18.10
N HIS A 40 -6.86 9.72 18.00
CA HIS A 40 -7.20 9.04 16.74
C HIS A 40 -6.06 9.14 15.71
N SER A 41 -4.86 8.75 16.14
CA SER A 41 -3.67 8.68 15.30
C SER A 41 -3.56 7.29 14.65
N TYR A 42 -3.23 7.27 13.37
CA TYR A 42 -3.10 6.06 12.57
C TYR A 42 -1.74 6.02 11.89
N ASP A 43 -1.17 4.84 11.79
CA ASP A 43 0.04 4.55 11.03
C ASP A 43 -0.25 3.55 9.91
N LEU A 44 0.53 3.60 8.84
CA LEU A 44 0.50 2.61 7.77
C LEU A 44 1.53 1.55 8.11
N VAL A 45 1.14 0.28 8.21
CA VAL A 45 2.04 -0.83 8.57
C VAL A 45 2.14 -1.82 7.42
N SER A 46 3.36 -2.06 6.94
CA SER A 46 3.64 -2.99 5.85
C SER A 46 3.28 -4.41 6.24
N LYS A 47 2.59 -5.11 5.32
CA LYS A 47 2.27 -6.54 5.49
C LYS A 47 3.50 -7.44 5.47
N LEU A 48 4.61 -6.95 4.90
CA LEU A 48 5.92 -7.57 4.99
C LEU A 48 6.77 -6.83 6.01
N ASN A 49 7.57 -7.56 6.79
CA ASN A 49 8.47 -6.99 7.77
C ASN A 49 9.75 -6.47 7.08
N LEU A 50 9.62 -5.34 6.37
CA LEU A 50 10.67 -4.71 5.60
C LEU A 50 11.29 -3.53 6.35
N PRO A 51 12.59 -3.22 6.13
CA PRO A 51 13.20 -1.99 6.61
C PRO A 51 12.40 -0.76 6.17
N ASN A 52 12.37 0.27 7.02
CA ASN A 52 11.66 1.54 6.77
C ASN A 52 10.22 1.33 6.30
N ASN A 53 9.58 0.25 6.76
CA ASN A 53 8.20 -0.08 6.43
C ASN A 53 7.95 -0.16 4.90
N GLY A 54 8.91 -0.74 4.18
CA GLY A 54 8.87 -0.92 2.73
C GLY A 54 9.22 0.32 1.90
N ARG A 55 9.74 1.38 2.53
CA ARG A 55 10.20 2.60 1.83
C ARG A 55 11.71 2.58 1.62
N VAL A 56 12.16 3.28 0.58
CA VAL A 56 13.60 3.44 0.32
C VAL A 56 14.23 4.36 1.37
N TRP A 57 13.54 5.43 1.73
CA TRP A 57 13.96 6.37 2.76
C TRP A 57 12.88 6.50 3.82
N ASP A 58 13.28 6.56 5.09
CA ASP A 58 12.33 6.66 6.19
C ASP A 58 11.51 7.96 6.11
N GLY A 59 10.21 7.86 6.34
CA GLY A 59 9.26 8.97 6.24
C GLY A 59 9.10 9.62 4.86
N ARG A 60 9.81 9.15 3.81
CA ARG A 60 9.74 9.73 2.46
C ARG A 60 9.36 8.70 1.39
N GLY A 61 8.38 9.08 0.57
CA GLY A 61 7.91 8.26 -0.56
C GLY A 61 6.83 7.25 -0.17
N LEU A 62 6.37 6.52 -1.18
CA LEU A 62 5.33 5.51 -1.04
C LEU A 62 5.96 4.15 -0.65
N PRO A 63 5.25 3.30 0.13
CA PRO A 63 5.68 1.93 0.36
C PRO A 63 5.80 1.19 -0.97
N LYS A 64 6.90 0.45 -1.16
CA LYS A 64 7.11 -0.43 -2.32
C LYS A 64 6.71 -1.88 -2.03
N THR A 65 6.13 -2.16 -0.86
CA THR A 65 5.73 -3.51 -0.43
C THR A 65 4.78 -4.17 -1.42
N GLY A 66 3.75 -3.46 -1.89
CA GLY A 66 2.80 -4.00 -2.88
C GLY A 66 3.49 -4.39 -4.19
N LEU A 67 4.34 -3.50 -4.72
CA LEU A 67 5.13 -3.78 -5.93
C LEU A 67 6.05 -5.00 -5.73
N LEU A 68 6.72 -5.09 -4.58
CA LEU A 68 7.54 -6.24 -4.24
C LEU A 68 6.73 -7.54 -4.20
N MET A 69 5.55 -7.54 -3.56
CA MET A 69 4.66 -8.70 -3.53
C MET A 69 4.24 -9.12 -4.94
N ILE A 70 3.96 -8.17 -5.83
CA ILE A 70 3.60 -8.45 -7.23
C ILE A 70 4.74 -9.18 -7.94
N VAL A 71 5.96 -8.64 -7.88
CA VAL A 71 7.13 -9.24 -8.53
C VAL A 71 7.40 -10.64 -7.97
N LEU A 72 7.36 -10.80 -6.65
CA LEU A 72 7.53 -12.11 -6.00
C LEU A 72 6.42 -13.09 -6.41
N GLY A 73 5.18 -12.63 -6.54
CA GLY A 73 4.06 -13.43 -7.02
C GLY A 73 4.27 -13.95 -8.44
N VAL A 74 4.76 -13.10 -9.35
CA VAL A 74 5.10 -13.50 -10.73
C VAL A 74 6.20 -14.56 -10.74
N ILE A 75 7.27 -14.37 -9.96
CA ILE A 75 8.37 -15.34 -9.83
C ILE A 75 7.87 -16.68 -9.29
N LEU A 76 7.01 -16.65 -8.26
CA LEU A 76 6.44 -17.85 -7.65
C LEU A 76 5.58 -18.63 -8.66
N VAL A 77 4.68 -17.96 -9.37
CA VAL A 77 3.81 -18.58 -10.39
C VAL A 77 4.60 -19.21 -11.54
N LYS A 78 5.81 -18.69 -11.82
CA LYS A 78 6.71 -19.22 -12.86
C LYS A 78 7.65 -20.33 -12.37
N GLY A 79 7.48 -20.82 -11.13
CA GLY A 79 8.30 -21.89 -10.58
C GLY A 79 9.59 -21.41 -9.94
N ASN A 80 9.53 -20.28 -9.21
CA ASN A 80 10.64 -19.64 -8.50
C ASN A 80 11.72 -19.01 -9.38
N CYS A 81 11.51 -18.94 -10.69
CA CYS A 81 12.38 -18.26 -11.62
C CYS A 81 11.52 -17.68 -12.76
N ALA A 82 11.72 -16.40 -13.08
CA ALA A 82 11.01 -15.73 -14.17
C ALA A 82 12.01 -14.93 -15.01
N ALA A 83 11.81 -14.93 -16.33
CA ALA A 83 12.56 -14.07 -17.23
C ALA A 83 12.16 -12.61 -17.02
N GLU A 84 13.08 -11.67 -17.29
CA GLU A 84 12.83 -10.24 -17.09
C GLU A 84 11.63 -9.76 -17.92
N GLU A 85 11.49 -10.28 -19.14
CA GLU A 85 10.41 -9.95 -20.08
C GLU A 85 9.04 -10.36 -19.53
N ASP A 86 8.96 -11.49 -18.81
CA ASP A 86 7.73 -11.95 -18.16
C ASP A 86 7.32 -10.99 -17.03
N ILE A 87 8.29 -10.54 -16.22
CA ILE A 87 8.05 -9.59 -15.13
C ILE A 87 7.59 -8.24 -15.72
N TRP A 88 8.30 -7.72 -16.72
CA TRP A 88 7.93 -6.46 -17.39
C TRP A 88 6.56 -6.55 -18.05
N LYS A 89 6.22 -7.66 -18.69
CA LYS A 89 4.89 -7.85 -19.29
C LYS A 89 3.78 -7.74 -18.25
N PHE A 90 3.98 -8.31 -17.06
CA PHE A 90 3.00 -8.20 -15.97
C PHE A 90 2.92 -6.78 -15.39
N LEU A 91 4.06 -6.13 -15.16
CA LEU A 91 4.12 -4.75 -14.66
C LEU A 91 3.49 -3.76 -15.65
N ASN A 92 3.75 -3.92 -16.94
CA ASN A 92 3.15 -3.11 -18.00
C ASN A 92 1.62 -3.25 -18.04
N MET A 93 1.09 -4.46 -17.80
CA MET A 93 -0.37 -4.68 -17.69
C MET A 93 -0.97 -3.91 -16.50
N MET A 94 -0.19 -3.70 -15.45
CA MET A 94 -0.55 -2.89 -14.27
C MET A 94 -0.23 -1.40 -14.43
N ARG A 95 0.22 -0.97 -15.62
CA ARG A 95 0.67 0.41 -15.93
C ARG A 95 1.85 0.88 -15.06
N VAL A 96 2.74 -0.05 -14.71
CA VAL A 96 4.02 0.20 -14.05
C VAL A 96 5.13 0.06 -15.10
N TYR A 97 5.95 1.10 -15.25
CA TYR A 97 7.01 1.23 -16.25
C TYR A 97 8.35 1.54 -15.60
#